data_AF-A0A0A1XQ65-F1
#
_entry.id   AF-A0A0A1XQ65-F1
#
_cell.length_a   1.000
_cell.length_b   1.000
_cell.length_c   1.000
_cell.angle_alpha   90.00
_cell.angle_beta   90.00
_cell.angle_gamma   90.00
#
_symmetry.space_group_name_H-M   'P 1'
#
loop_
_entity.id
_entity.type
_entity.pdbx_description
1 polymer ?
#
loop_
_entity_poly.entity_id
_entity_poly.type
_entity_poly.pdbx_seq_one_letter_code
_entity_poly.pdbx_strand_id
1 'polypeptide(L)'
;MAYGLNWGIAYDLPNASWVLNQLHGLSQRPRPMSAHHRRSKRTIYERIAETVDNMGYNGRNCVLRALCESRQYFARTKMGMIGEILRVIFSLPKQRIFSRELQDNSDIVDYDHAYRKARSLDCVAQYDCPFSLLELAFGKYLIPPVDYYGNSGM
;
A
#
# COMPACT_ATOMS: atom_id res chain seq x y z
N MET A 1 -33.65 -9.30 -25.32
CA MET A 1 -32.93 -10.59 -25.39
C MET A 1 -31.82 -10.54 -24.35
N ALA A 2 -31.93 -11.31 -23.27
CA ALA A 2 -30.86 -11.42 -22.28
C ALA A 2 -30.09 -12.70 -22.58
N TYR A 3 -28.79 -12.57 -22.85
CA TYR A 3 -27.89 -13.71 -23.00
C TYR A 3 -27.12 -13.88 -21.69
N GLY A 4 -27.19 -15.08 -21.11
CA GLY A 4 -26.37 -15.46 -19.96
C GLY A 4 -25.15 -16.22 -20.45
N LEU A 5 -23.95 -15.76 -20.06
CA LEU A 5 -22.70 -16.50 -20.29
C LEU A 5 -22.32 -17.24 -19.01
N ASN A 6 -22.30 -18.57 -19.06
CA ASN A 6 -21.82 -19.40 -17.95
C ASN A 6 -20.42 -19.92 -18.29
N TRP A 7 -19.42 -19.53 -17.50
CA TRP A 7 -18.05 -20.02 -17.67
C TRP A 7 -17.87 -21.24 -16.76
N GLY A 8 -17.89 -22.44 -17.37
CA GLY A 8 -17.52 -23.67 -16.68
C GLY A 8 -16.00 -23.88 -16.78
N ILE A 9 -15.35 -24.15 -15.64
CA ILE A 9 -13.95 -24.57 -15.62
C ILE A 9 -13.94 -26.07 -15.36
N ALA A 10 -13.60 -26.86 -16.38
CA ALA A 10 -13.27 -28.27 -16.22
C ALA A 10 -11.75 -28.37 -16.06
N TYR A 11 -11.29 -28.91 -14.93
CA TYR A 11 -9.88 -29.25 -14.76
C TYR A 11 -9.69 -30.73 -15.09
N ASP A 12 -8.68 -31.05 -15.87
CA ASP A 12 -8.23 -32.43 -16.00
C ASP A 12 -7.77 -32.93 -14.63
N LEU A 13 -8.28 -34.10 -14.20
CA LEU A 13 -7.85 -34.68 -12.94
C LEU A 13 -6.37 -35.07 -13.05
N PRO A 14 -5.51 -34.60 -12.13
CA PRO A 14 -4.10 -34.92 -12.18
C PRO A 14 -3.85 -36.42 -11.95
N ASN A 15 -2.83 -36.98 -12.61
CA ASN A 15 -2.48 -38.39 -12.46
C ASN A 15 -1.83 -38.66 -11.07
N ALA A 16 -1.78 -39.93 -10.67
CA ALA A 16 -1.24 -40.32 -9.36
C ALA A 16 0.25 -40.00 -9.18
N SER A 17 1.06 -39.99 -10.25
CA SER A 17 2.49 -39.66 -10.16
C SER A 17 2.73 -38.15 -9.99
N TRP A 18 1.89 -37.30 -10.58
CA TRP A 18 1.86 -35.86 -10.35
C TRP A 18 1.55 -35.57 -8.88
N VAL A 19 0.55 -36.24 -8.30
CA VAL A 19 0.19 -36.08 -6.88
C VAL A 19 1.36 -36.48 -5.97
N LEU A 20 2.03 -37.61 -6.25
CA LEU A 20 3.19 -38.06 -5.47
C LEU A 20 4.38 -37.09 -5.54
N ASN A 21 4.69 -36.54 -6.71
CA ASN A 21 5.73 -35.50 -6.83
C ASN A 21 5.32 -34.19 -6.16
N GLN A 22 4.04 -33.80 -6.22
CA GLN A 22 3.51 -32.60 -5.59
C GLN A 22 3.45 -32.74 -4.06
N LEU A 23 3.34 -33.95 -3.51
CA LEU A 23 3.36 -34.22 -2.05
C LEU A 23 4.69 -33.76 -1.41
N HIS A 24 5.81 -33.81 -2.11
CA HIS A 24 7.06 -33.20 -1.64
C HIS A 24 7.00 -31.66 -1.65
N GLY A 25 6.29 -31.06 -2.61
CA GLY A 25 6.02 -29.62 -2.66
C GLY A 25 5.04 -29.13 -1.59
N LEU A 26 4.07 -29.97 -1.20
CA LEU A 26 3.10 -29.72 -0.12
C LEU A 26 3.74 -29.66 1.27
N SER A 27 4.98 -30.13 1.43
CA SER A 27 5.80 -29.93 2.64
C SER A 27 6.17 -28.46 2.85
N GLN A 28 6.24 -27.67 1.76
CA GLN A 28 6.43 -26.22 1.89
C GLN A 28 5.13 -25.59 2.38
N ARG A 29 5.12 -25.16 3.65
CA ARG A 29 4.00 -24.38 4.20
C ARG A 29 3.73 -23.17 3.29
N PRO A 30 2.56 -23.09 2.63
CA PRO A 30 2.26 -22.00 1.72
C PRO A 30 2.29 -20.69 2.49
N ARG A 31 2.79 -19.63 1.84
CA ARG A 31 2.82 -18.31 2.46
C ARG A 31 1.38 -17.84 2.69
N PRO A 32 1.08 -17.25 3.85
CA PRO A 32 -0.25 -16.76 4.12
C PRO A 32 -0.59 -15.64 3.14
N MET A 33 -1.89 -15.47 2.83
CA MET A 33 -2.35 -14.40 1.94
C MET A 33 -1.90 -13.00 2.40
N SER A 34 -1.75 -12.78 3.70
CA SER A 34 -1.20 -11.53 4.25
C SER A 34 0.24 -11.24 3.77
N ALA A 35 1.07 -12.26 3.62
CA ALA A 35 2.44 -12.11 3.12
C ALA A 35 2.44 -11.75 1.63
N HIS A 36 1.57 -12.38 0.84
CA HIS A 36 1.37 -12.00 -0.56
C HIS A 36 0.91 -10.54 -0.70
N HIS A 37 -0.04 -10.12 0.15
CA HIS A 37 -0.55 -8.76 0.16
C HIS A 37 0.54 -7.73 0.53
N ARG A 38 1.36 -8.01 1.56
CA ARG A 38 2.51 -7.16 1.91
C ARG A 38 3.51 -7.05 0.77
N ARG A 39 3.84 -8.17 0.11
CA ARG A 39 4.77 -8.17 -1.03
C ARG A 39 4.26 -7.30 -2.18
N SER A 40 2.99 -7.48 -2.56
CA SER A 40 2.36 -6.68 -3.62
C SER A 40 2.36 -5.18 -3.29
N LYS A 41 2.00 -4.82 -2.06
CA LYS A 41 2.05 -3.43 -1.57
C LYS A 41 3.45 -2.85 -1.56
N ARG A 42 4.45 -3.65 -1.17
CA ARG A 42 5.85 -3.23 -1.17
C ARG A 42 6.27 -2.75 -2.55
N THR A 43 5.93 -3.49 -3.59
CA THR A 43 6.22 -3.09 -4.98
C THR A 43 5.53 -1.77 -5.35
N ILE A 44 4.30 -1.53 -4.89
CA ILE A 44 3.63 -0.25 -5.11
C ILE A 44 4.36 0.88 -4.39
N TYR A 45 4.77 0.68 -3.14
CA TYR A 45 5.49 1.66 -2.35
C TYR A 45 6.87 1.98 -2.93
N GLU A 46 7.58 0.98 -3.45
CA GLU A 46 8.85 1.16 -4.17
C GLU A 46 8.64 2.08 -5.39
N ARG A 47 7.58 1.86 -6.19
CA ARG A 47 7.28 2.73 -7.34
C ARG A 47 6.91 4.15 -6.95
N ILE A 48 6.17 4.32 -5.85
CA ILE A 48 5.81 5.64 -5.33
C ILE A 48 7.08 6.35 -4.85
N ALA A 49 7.93 5.67 -4.10
CA ALA A 49 9.21 6.20 -3.62
C ALA A 49 10.09 6.66 -4.80
N GLU A 50 10.31 5.80 -5.80
CA GLU A 50 11.07 6.13 -7.02
C GLU A 50 10.52 7.38 -7.71
N THR A 51 9.18 7.49 -7.83
CA THR A 51 8.54 8.63 -8.47
C THR A 51 8.78 9.93 -7.69
N VAL A 52 8.72 9.87 -6.36
CA VAL A 52 8.93 11.02 -5.47
C VAL A 52 10.42 11.39 -5.38
N ASP A 53 11.30 10.40 -5.42
CA ASP A 53 12.75 10.60 -5.51
C ASP A 53 13.10 11.35 -6.80
N ASN A 54 12.48 10.99 -7.93
CA ASN A 54 12.62 11.69 -9.20
C ASN A 54 12.11 13.15 -9.16
N MET A 55 11.25 13.50 -8.21
CA MET A 55 10.79 14.87 -7.97
C MET A 55 11.74 15.67 -7.07
N GLY A 56 12.80 15.06 -6.55
CA GLY A 56 13.81 15.69 -5.70
C GLY A 56 13.53 15.63 -4.19
N TYR A 57 12.62 14.75 -3.75
CA TYR A 57 12.31 14.55 -2.33
C TYR A 57 12.75 13.18 -1.86
N ASN A 58 12.83 12.95 -0.54
CA ASN A 58 13.09 11.62 0.00
C ASN A 58 11.83 10.74 -0.11
N GLY A 59 11.72 9.99 -1.20
CA GLY A 59 10.60 9.14 -1.54
C GLY A 59 10.30 8.09 -0.48
N ARG A 60 11.35 7.49 0.11
CA ARG A 60 11.20 6.54 1.22
C ARG A 60 10.50 7.17 2.42
N ASN A 61 10.96 8.35 2.86
CA ASN A 61 10.32 9.08 3.96
C ASN A 61 8.90 9.52 3.61
N CYS A 62 8.64 9.96 2.38
CA CYS A 62 7.28 10.33 1.95
C CYS A 62 6.31 9.15 1.98
N VAL A 63 6.74 7.95 1.58
CA VAL A 63 5.94 6.73 1.69
C VAL A 63 5.66 6.38 3.16
N LEU A 64 6.68 6.45 4.03
CA LEU A 64 6.51 6.18 5.46
C LEU A 64 5.57 7.19 6.13
N ARG A 65 5.68 8.48 5.76
CA ARG A 65 4.76 9.54 6.17
C ARG A 65 3.34 9.22 5.73
N ALA A 66 3.14 8.84 4.46
CA ALA A 66 1.83 8.49 3.93
C ALA A 66 1.21 7.27 4.63
N LEU A 67 2.00 6.24 4.95
CA LEU A 67 1.54 5.09 5.73
C LEU A 67 1.09 5.51 7.13
N CYS A 68 1.89 6.31 7.82
CA CYS A 68 1.56 6.86 9.13
C CYS A 68 0.27 7.69 9.08
N GLU A 69 0.18 8.66 8.17
CA GLU A 69 -0.98 9.54 8.00
C GLU A 69 -2.23 8.74 7.62
N SER A 70 -2.13 7.77 6.72
CA SER A 70 -3.28 6.99 6.22
C SER A 70 -4.05 6.33 7.34
N ARG A 71 -3.36 5.84 8.38
CA ARG A 71 -3.97 5.17 9.51
C ARG A 71 -4.88 6.09 10.32
N GLN A 72 -4.53 7.39 10.37
CA GLN A 72 -5.32 8.44 11.00
C GLN A 72 -6.39 8.97 10.04
N TYR A 73 -5.99 9.30 8.81
CA TYR A 73 -6.81 9.93 7.77
C TYR A 73 -8.06 9.12 7.46
N PHE A 74 -7.91 7.80 7.33
CA PHE A 74 -9.00 6.90 6.97
C PHE A 74 -9.81 6.36 8.15
N ALA A 75 -9.51 6.78 9.39
CA ALA A 75 -10.09 6.17 10.60
C ALA A 75 -11.53 6.58 10.89
N ARG A 76 -11.97 7.78 10.46
CA ARG A 76 -13.23 8.39 10.93
C ARG A 76 -14.27 8.66 9.84
N THR A 77 -13.88 8.63 8.56
CA THR A 77 -14.75 9.15 7.48
C THR A 77 -14.92 8.11 6.37
N LYS A 78 -16.18 7.87 5.96
CA LYS A 78 -16.47 7.19 4.68
C LYS A 78 -16.03 8.11 3.55
N MET A 79 -15.21 7.58 2.65
CA MET A 79 -14.69 8.37 1.54
C MET A 79 -15.37 7.96 0.24
N GLY A 80 -15.25 8.80 -0.79
CA GLY A 80 -15.60 8.39 -2.16
C GLY A 80 -14.67 7.29 -2.68
N MET A 81 -14.89 6.87 -3.93
CA MET A 81 -14.13 5.80 -4.57
C MET A 81 -12.60 5.98 -4.46
N ILE A 82 -12.09 7.18 -4.73
CA ILE A 82 -10.66 7.50 -4.65
C ILE A 82 -10.13 7.27 -3.22
N GLY A 83 -10.88 7.69 -2.21
CA GLY A 83 -10.45 7.49 -0.82
C GLY A 83 -10.48 6.02 -0.40
N GLU A 84 -11.41 5.21 -0.90
CA GLU A 84 -11.40 3.76 -0.67
C GLU A 84 -10.22 3.09 -1.38
N ILE A 85 -9.89 3.51 -2.60
CA ILE A 85 -8.69 3.03 -3.32
C ILE A 85 -7.43 3.35 -2.52
N LEU A 86 -7.28 4.60 -2.06
CA LEU A 86 -6.12 5.01 -1.27
C LEU A 86 -6.07 4.30 0.09
N ARG A 87 -7.22 4.06 0.73
CA ARG A 87 -7.31 3.21 1.93
C ARG A 87 -6.82 1.80 1.64
N VAL A 88 -7.20 1.22 0.50
CA VAL A 88 -6.73 -0.10 0.09
C VAL A 88 -5.24 -0.06 -0.21
N ILE A 89 -4.68 0.96 -0.86
CA ILE A 89 -3.25 1.06 -1.17
C ILE A 89 -2.40 1.20 0.10
N PHE A 90 -2.77 2.10 1.01
CA PHE A 90 -1.99 2.44 2.20
C PHE A 90 -2.37 1.69 3.48
N SER A 91 -3.30 0.73 3.42
CA SER A 91 -3.57 -0.17 4.55
C SER A 91 -2.51 -1.27 4.66
N LEU A 92 -2.28 -1.79 5.87
CA LEU A 92 -1.45 -2.98 6.07
C LEU A 92 -2.20 -4.09 6.81
N PRO A 93 -1.91 -5.37 6.50
CA PRO A 93 -2.51 -6.51 7.18
C PRO A 93 -2.08 -6.57 8.65
N LYS A 94 -3.05 -6.75 9.55
CA LYS A 94 -2.85 -6.77 11.02
C LYS A 94 -2.11 -8.01 11.53
N GLN A 95 -1.98 -9.04 10.69
CA GLN A 95 -1.30 -10.28 11.03
C GLN A 95 0.15 -10.01 11.46
N ARG A 96 0.77 -10.95 12.18
CA ARG A 96 2.21 -10.85 12.47
C ARG A 96 3.03 -11.04 11.19
N ILE A 97 4.26 -10.52 11.20
CA ILE A 97 5.24 -10.75 10.14
C ILE A 97 5.98 -12.04 10.50
N PHE A 98 6.01 -12.99 9.57
CA PHE A 98 6.74 -14.25 9.77
C PHE A 98 8.25 -14.06 9.54
N SER A 99 9.09 -14.83 10.22
CA SER A 99 10.56 -14.74 10.09
C SER A 99 11.04 -14.91 8.64
N ARG A 100 10.33 -15.71 7.84
CA ARG A 100 10.60 -15.89 6.41
C ARG A 100 10.34 -14.63 5.57
N GLU A 101 9.38 -13.79 5.97
CA GLU A 101 9.13 -12.50 5.31
C GLU A 101 10.26 -11.51 5.64
N LEU A 102 10.79 -11.53 6.86
CA LEU A 102 11.89 -10.66 7.28
C LEU A 102 13.19 -10.98 6.54
N GLN A 103 13.46 -12.25 6.26
CA GLN A 103 14.62 -12.68 5.48
C GLN A 103 14.56 -12.20 4.03
N ASP A 104 13.37 -12.10 3.44
CA ASP A 104 13.21 -11.62 2.07
C ASP A 104 13.47 -10.11 1.98
N ASN A 105 12.99 -9.33 2.95
CA ASN A 105 13.16 -7.87 2.96
C ASN A 105 12.87 -7.27 4.34
N SER A 106 13.81 -6.48 4.83
CA SER A 106 13.74 -5.81 6.13
C SER A 106 12.84 -4.58 6.17
N ASP A 107 12.61 -3.88 5.04
CA ASP A 107 11.81 -2.65 4.98
C ASP A 107 10.34 -2.89 5.37
N ILE A 108 9.87 -4.14 5.28
CA ILE A 108 8.53 -4.53 5.74
C ILE A 108 8.31 -4.15 7.22
N VAL A 109 9.38 -4.19 8.03
CA VAL A 109 9.33 -3.81 9.45
C VAL A 109 9.08 -2.31 9.60
N ASP A 110 9.75 -1.49 8.78
CA ASP A 110 9.62 -0.04 8.84
C ASP A 110 8.23 0.41 8.40
N TYR A 111 7.69 -0.21 7.34
CA TYR A 111 6.31 0.05 6.90
C TYR A 111 5.27 -0.35 7.97
N ASP A 112 5.41 -1.53 8.58
CA ASP A 112 4.50 -2.00 9.63
C ASP A 112 4.60 -1.12 10.88
N HIS A 113 5.80 -0.69 11.26
CA HIS A 113 6.03 0.21 12.38
C HIS A 113 5.39 1.58 12.13
N ALA A 114 5.64 2.20 10.98
CA ALA A 114 5.06 3.49 10.60
C ALA A 114 3.53 3.46 10.65
N TYR A 115 2.92 2.41 10.08
CA TYR A 115 1.48 2.25 10.05
C TYR A 115 0.86 2.00 11.44
N ARG A 116 1.53 1.22 12.30
CA ARG A 116 1.02 0.88 13.64
C ARG A 116 1.17 2.00 14.65
N LYS A 117 2.29 2.73 14.62
CA LYS A 117 2.59 3.82 15.56
C LYS A 117 1.91 5.14 15.21
N ALA A 118 1.20 5.20 14.09
CA ALA A 118 0.49 6.39 13.64
C ALA A 118 -0.34 7.09 14.72
N ARG A 119 -0.98 6.37 15.66
CA ARG A 119 -1.80 7.03 16.70
C ARG A 119 -1.00 7.71 17.81
N SER A 120 0.24 7.30 18.02
CA SER A 120 1.09 7.76 19.13
C SER A 120 2.18 8.73 18.67
N LEU A 121 2.23 9.02 17.37
CA LEU A 121 3.33 9.72 16.73
C LEU A 121 2.79 10.88 15.92
N ASP A 122 3.50 12.00 15.93
CA ASP A 122 3.31 13.04 14.93
C ASP A 122 4.02 12.62 13.64
N CYS A 123 3.22 12.21 12.64
CA CYS A 123 3.71 11.71 11.37
C CYS A 123 4.51 12.77 10.59
N VAL A 124 4.18 14.05 10.76
CA VAL A 124 4.84 15.15 10.04
C VAL A 124 6.24 15.37 10.57
N ALA A 125 6.39 15.39 11.90
CA ALA A 125 7.69 15.60 12.55
C ALA A 125 8.61 14.37 12.43
N GLN A 126 8.07 13.15 12.32
CA GLN A 126 8.89 11.94 12.27
C GLN A 126 9.61 11.75 10.92
N TYR A 127 8.95 12.07 9.81
CA TYR A 127 9.43 11.71 8.48
C TYR A 127 9.76 12.96 7.68
N ASP A 128 10.97 13.00 7.15
CA ASP A 128 11.47 14.10 6.32
C ASP A 128 10.84 14.06 4.92
N CYS A 129 9.61 14.55 4.83
CA CYS A 129 8.86 14.76 3.60
C CYS A 129 8.03 16.03 3.78
N PRO A 130 8.10 17.03 2.88
CA PRO A 130 7.46 18.32 3.12
C PRO A 130 5.94 18.31 2.92
N PHE A 131 5.41 17.43 2.08
CA PHE A 131 3.98 17.35 1.76
C PHE A 131 3.38 15.99 2.10
N SER A 132 2.05 15.94 2.21
CA SER A 132 1.31 14.68 2.35
C SER A 132 0.97 14.10 0.98
N LEU A 133 1.40 12.86 0.71
CA LEU A 133 1.01 12.14 -0.52
C LEU A 133 -0.51 11.91 -0.61
N LEU A 134 -1.19 11.77 0.54
CA LEU A 134 -2.64 11.61 0.56
C LEU A 134 -3.33 12.91 0.13
N GLU A 135 -2.91 14.04 0.69
CA GLU A 135 -3.46 15.34 0.31
C GLU A 135 -3.16 15.71 -1.14
N LEU A 136 -1.97 15.34 -1.63
CA LEU A 136 -1.62 15.47 -3.03
C LEU A 136 -2.55 14.67 -3.93
N ALA A 137 -2.85 13.41 -3.57
CA ALA A 137 -3.78 12.58 -4.31
C ALA A 137 -5.24 13.11 -4.28
N PHE A 138 -5.63 13.82 -3.21
CA PHE A 138 -6.91 14.53 -3.14
C PHE A 138 -6.89 15.92 -3.80
N GLY A 139 -5.76 16.34 -4.37
CA GLY A 139 -5.65 17.58 -5.13
C GLY A 139 -5.53 18.85 -4.28
N LYS A 140 -5.20 18.77 -2.99
CA LYS A 140 -5.09 19.97 -2.13
C LYS A 140 -4.06 20.99 -2.63
N TYR A 141 -3.00 20.53 -3.31
CA TYR A 141 -1.93 21.38 -3.83
C TYR A 141 -2.17 21.88 -5.27
N LEU A 142 -3.32 21.54 -5.87
CA LEU A 142 -3.68 21.98 -7.24
C LEU A 142 -4.44 23.30 -7.25
N ILE A 143 -4.94 23.74 -6.09
CA ILE A 143 -5.74 24.95 -5.95
C ILE A 143 -4.81 26.05 -5.43
N PRO A 144 -4.58 27.14 -6.19
CA PRO A 144 -3.79 28.26 -5.69
C PRO A 144 -4.50 28.88 -4.47
N PRO A 145 -3.76 29.37 -3.46
CA PRO A 145 -4.36 30.06 -2.32
C PRO A 145 -5.14 31.29 -2.80
N VAL A 146 -6.16 31.68 -2.03
CA VAL A 146 -7.17 32.70 -2.43
C VAL A 146 -6.52 34.04 -2.84
N ASP A 147 -5.36 34.37 -2.29
CA ASP A 147 -4.64 35.63 -2.55
C ASP A 147 -3.54 35.53 -3.62
N TYR A 148 -3.40 34.41 -4.34
CA TYR A 148 -2.29 34.21 -5.29
C TYR A 148 -2.30 35.19 -6.47
N TYR A 149 -3.46 35.73 -6.85
CA TYR A 149 -3.61 36.76 -7.89
C TYR A 149 -3.90 38.17 -7.32
N GLY A 150 -4.03 38.31 -6.00
CA GLY A 150 -4.45 39.55 -5.34
C GLY A 150 -3.36 40.62 -5.21
N ASN A 151 -2.10 40.28 -5.51
CA ASN A 151 -0.96 41.17 -5.31
C ASN A 151 -0.16 41.49 -6.60
N SER A 152 -0.72 41.17 -7.77
CA SER A 152 -0.09 41.39 -9.09
C SER A 152 -0.56 42.68 -9.77
N GLY A 153 -1.20 43.58 -9.03
CA GLY A 153 -1.75 44.83 -9.55
C GLY A 153 -1.49 45.98 -8.59
N MET A 154 -0.25 46.48 -8.59
CA MET A 154 0.15 47.85 -8.25
C MET A 154 1.53 48.13 -8.84
#